data_AF-A0A1Z5K0Q4-F1
#
_entry.id   AF-A0A1Z5K0Q4-F1
#
_cell.length_a   1.000
_cell.length_b   1.000
_cell.length_c   1.000
_cell.angle_alpha   90.00
_cell.angle_beta   90.00
_cell.angle_gamma   90.00
#
_symmetry.space_group_name_H-M   'P 1'
#
loop_
_entity.id
_entity.type
_entity.pdbx_description
1 polymer ?
#
loop_
_entity_poly.entity_id
_entity_poly.type
_entity_poly.pdbx_seq_one_letter_code
_entity_poly.pdbx_strand_id
1 'polypeptide(L)'
;MCLYGLTLNEGGVAGLESDPKQAVVWWRRCVDAHRHITATYELAVALYTGDGIAENTELAVSLFRRAAHLGHAGAAYMLGECLLDGVGVNRDRADALEWLVTAAELGHHLARVRVFTILNEHYQLLESLDDEYERKYQEAEKWDYEMSEERSRVVNIERRFSVGGGSKNPVVLAKRKTVVAESRGMKYPTTDKLQPGL
;
A
#
# COMPACT_ATOMS: atom_id res chain seq x y z
N MET A 1 -5.69 11.30 -16.77
CA MET A 1 -5.22 10.40 -17.86
C MET A 1 -4.68 9.07 -17.31
N CYS A 2 -3.77 9.04 -16.33
CA CYS A 2 -3.34 7.77 -15.70
C CYS A 2 -4.47 7.01 -14.97
N LEU A 3 -5.42 7.75 -14.38
CA LEU A 3 -6.58 7.20 -13.70
C LEU A 3 -7.48 6.34 -14.62
N TYR A 4 -7.48 6.62 -15.93
CA TYR A 4 -8.30 5.86 -16.87
C TYR A 4 -7.75 4.44 -17.12
N GLY A 5 -6.42 4.29 -17.14
CA GLY A 5 -5.79 2.96 -17.20
C GLY A 5 -6.04 2.16 -15.93
N LEU A 6 -5.98 2.80 -14.75
CA LEU A 6 -6.31 2.15 -13.47
C LEU A 6 -7.77 1.70 -13.42
N THR A 7 -8.71 2.53 -13.90
CA THR A 7 -10.14 2.18 -13.91
C THR A 7 -10.47 1.03 -14.86
N LEU A 8 -9.73 0.90 -15.98
CA LEU A 8 -9.86 -0.21 -16.91
C LEU A 8 -9.27 -1.51 -16.36
N ASN A 9 -8.29 -1.42 -15.48
CA ASN A 9 -7.72 -2.59 -14.81
C ASN A 9 -8.67 -3.13 -13.72
N GLU A 10 -9.10 -2.27 -12.80
CA GLU A 10 -9.87 -2.67 -11.61
C GLU A 10 -11.35 -3.00 -11.89
N GLY A 11 -11.93 -2.52 -13.00
CA GLY A 11 -13.29 -2.85 -13.44
C GLY A 11 -14.36 -2.64 -12.36
N GLY A 12 -14.82 -1.41 -12.16
CA GLY A 12 -15.97 -1.20 -11.27
C GLY A 12 -16.24 0.22 -10.79
N VAL A 13 -15.25 1.11 -10.86
CA VAL A 13 -15.38 2.48 -10.32
C VAL A 13 -16.24 3.43 -11.17
N ALA A 14 -16.57 3.06 -12.42
CA ALA A 14 -17.32 3.92 -13.35
C ALA A 14 -18.35 3.19 -14.23
N GLY A 15 -18.69 1.92 -13.95
CA GLY A 15 -19.55 1.11 -14.82
C GLY A 15 -18.89 0.69 -16.14
N LEU A 16 -17.57 0.76 -16.22
CA LEU A 16 -16.77 0.29 -17.34
C LEU A 16 -16.33 -1.16 -17.08
N GLU A 17 -16.44 -2.02 -18.08
CA GLU A 17 -15.91 -3.40 -18.02
C GLU A 17 -14.38 -3.38 -17.85
N SER A 18 -13.84 -4.30 -17.06
CA SER A 18 -12.39 -4.48 -16.95
C SER A 18 -11.85 -4.94 -18.30
N ASP A 19 -10.95 -4.15 -18.89
CA ASP A 19 -10.20 -4.52 -20.10
C ASP A 19 -8.71 -4.23 -19.87
N PRO A 20 -7.96 -5.23 -19.36
CA PRO A 20 -6.53 -5.07 -19.08
C PRO A 20 -5.73 -4.79 -20.36
N LYS A 21 -6.19 -5.24 -21.54
CA LYS A 21 -5.50 -4.96 -22.82
C LYS A 21 -5.58 -3.48 -23.16
N GLN A 22 -6.74 -2.85 -22.96
CA GLN A 22 -6.89 -1.42 -23.16
C GLN A 22 -6.09 -0.63 -22.12
N ALA A 23 -6.06 -1.07 -20.87
CA ALA A 23 -5.26 -0.44 -19.82
C ALA A 23 -3.77 -0.36 -20.21
N VAL A 24 -3.21 -1.45 -20.75
CA VAL A 24 -1.82 -1.49 -21.25
C VAL A 24 -1.57 -0.48 -22.37
N VAL A 25 -2.49 -0.37 -23.34
CA VAL A 25 -2.36 0.60 -24.44
C VAL A 25 -2.33 2.04 -23.91
N TRP A 26 -3.15 2.33 -22.90
CA TRP A 26 -3.18 3.64 -22.25
C TRP A 26 -1.91 3.92 -21.45
N TRP A 27 -1.42 2.96 -20.67
CA TRP A 27 -0.17 3.12 -19.93
C TRP A 27 1.01 3.36 -20.85
N ARG A 28 1.14 2.62 -21.97
CA ARG A 28 2.17 2.86 -23.00
C ARG A 28 2.15 4.29 -23.50
N ARG A 29 0.98 4.80 -23.88
CA ARG A 29 0.82 6.21 -24.31
C ARG A 29 1.25 7.21 -23.23
N CYS A 30 0.93 6.95 -21.96
CA CYS A 30 1.33 7.82 -20.85
C CYS A 30 2.85 7.79 -20.57
N VAL A 31 3.48 6.62 -20.73
CA VAL A 31 4.92 6.43 -20.57
C VAL A 31 5.69 7.20 -21.65
N ASP A 32 5.19 7.16 -22.89
CA ASP A 32 5.79 7.84 -24.04
C ASP A 32 5.59 9.36 -24.00
N ALA A 33 4.40 9.83 -23.63
CA ALA A 33 4.07 11.25 -23.68
C ALA A 33 4.61 12.06 -22.49
N HIS A 34 4.59 11.50 -21.27
CA HIS A 34 4.76 12.29 -20.05
C HIS A 34 5.68 11.66 -18.99
N ARG A 35 6.37 10.55 -19.30
CA ARG A 35 7.19 9.80 -18.32
C ARG A 35 6.45 9.58 -16.99
N HIS A 36 5.15 9.32 -17.06
CA HIS A 36 4.33 9.25 -15.86
C HIS A 36 4.74 8.06 -15.00
N ILE A 37 5.12 8.34 -13.75
CA ILE A 37 5.74 7.36 -12.85
C ILE A 37 4.80 6.18 -12.59
N THR A 38 3.55 6.46 -12.16
CA THR A 38 2.54 5.43 -11.89
C THR A 38 2.22 4.58 -13.12
N ALA A 39 1.99 5.18 -14.30
CA ALA A 39 1.76 4.41 -15.53
C ALA A 39 2.95 3.53 -15.92
N THR A 40 4.18 3.99 -15.66
CA THR A 40 5.40 3.19 -15.91
C THR A 40 5.44 1.97 -14.98
N TYR A 41 5.07 2.15 -13.72
CA TYR A 41 4.97 1.06 -12.75
C TYR A 41 3.86 0.06 -13.14
N GLU A 42 2.65 0.53 -13.45
CA GLU A 42 1.54 -0.36 -13.84
C GLU A 42 1.85 -1.14 -15.13
N LEU A 43 2.48 -0.50 -16.11
CA LEU A 43 2.94 -1.20 -17.31
C LEU A 43 3.99 -2.26 -17.01
N ALA A 44 4.91 -1.98 -16.08
CA ALA A 44 5.90 -2.95 -15.64
C ALA A 44 5.25 -4.15 -14.93
N VAL A 45 4.26 -3.90 -14.06
CA VAL A 45 3.47 -4.96 -13.40
C VAL A 45 2.75 -5.81 -14.44
N ALA A 46 2.08 -5.20 -15.42
CA ALA A 46 1.38 -5.93 -16.47
C ALA A 46 2.31 -6.82 -17.32
N LEU A 47 3.53 -6.34 -17.62
CA LEU A 47 4.55 -7.13 -18.30
C LEU A 47 5.14 -8.23 -17.41
N TYR A 48 5.16 -8.04 -16.10
CA TYR A 48 5.61 -9.04 -15.13
C TYR A 48 4.58 -10.14 -14.91
N THR A 49 3.28 -9.81 -14.86
CA THR A 49 2.20 -10.76 -14.63
C THR A 49 1.63 -11.37 -15.91
N GLY A 50 1.88 -10.75 -17.07
CA GLY A 50 1.26 -11.13 -18.34
C GLY A 50 -0.22 -10.70 -18.45
N ASP A 51 -0.66 -9.72 -17.66
CA ASP A 51 -2.04 -9.27 -17.67
C ASP A 51 -2.30 -8.25 -18.79
N GLY A 52 -3.21 -8.56 -19.71
CA GLY A 52 -3.52 -7.73 -20.88
C GLY A 52 -2.39 -7.64 -21.93
N ILE A 53 -1.21 -8.20 -21.68
CA ILE A 53 -0.06 -8.22 -22.59
C ILE A 53 0.77 -9.50 -22.41
N ALA A 54 1.52 -9.90 -23.43
CA ALA A 54 2.47 -11.00 -23.29
C ALA A 54 3.51 -10.68 -22.20
N GLU A 55 3.73 -11.66 -21.32
CA GLU A 55 4.73 -11.57 -20.25
C GLU A 55 6.12 -11.31 -20.84
N ASN A 56 6.82 -10.33 -20.28
CA ASN A 56 8.20 -10.03 -20.60
C ASN A 56 8.88 -9.43 -19.36
N THR A 57 9.51 -10.32 -18.59
CA THR A 57 10.16 -9.99 -17.33
C THR A 57 11.38 -9.09 -17.51
N GLU A 58 12.14 -9.24 -18.60
CA GLU A 58 13.28 -8.36 -18.91
C GLU A 58 12.84 -6.91 -19.14
N LEU A 59 11.79 -6.70 -19.94
CA LEU A 59 11.21 -5.39 -20.15
C LEU A 59 10.56 -4.84 -18.87
N ALA A 60 9.89 -5.69 -18.09
CA ALA A 60 9.32 -5.29 -16.80
C ALA A 60 10.40 -4.74 -15.86
N VAL A 61 11.53 -5.44 -15.71
CA VAL A 61 12.67 -4.98 -14.90
C VAL A 61 13.22 -3.64 -15.40
N SER A 62 13.34 -3.46 -16.71
CA SER A 62 13.80 -2.19 -17.28
C SER A 62 12.87 -1.01 -16.92
N LEU A 63 11.56 -1.25 -16.92
CA LEU A 63 10.55 -0.26 -16.56
C LEU A 63 10.47 -0.02 -15.05
N PHE A 64 10.63 -1.07 -14.23
CA PHE A 64 10.76 -0.93 -12.78
C PHE A 64 11.98 -0.08 -12.42
N ARG A 65 13.14 -0.31 -13.05
CA ARG A 65 14.33 0.51 -12.88
C ARG A 65 14.08 1.96 -13.26
N ARG A 66 13.41 2.21 -14.38
CA ARG A 66 13.04 3.58 -14.79
C ARG A 66 12.11 4.24 -13.78
N ALA A 67 11.09 3.54 -13.27
CA ALA A 67 10.16 4.09 -12.28
C ALA A 67 10.82 4.29 -10.90
N ALA A 68 11.73 3.40 -10.50
CA ALA A 68 12.54 3.52 -9.29
C ALA A 68 13.43 4.75 -9.33
N HIS A 69 14.12 5.01 -10.46
CA HIS A 69 14.92 6.22 -10.66
C HIS A 69 14.08 7.51 -10.60
N LEU A 70 12.78 7.44 -10.88
CA LEU A 70 11.86 8.57 -10.75
C LEU A 70 11.30 8.72 -9.32
N GLY A 71 11.71 7.87 -8.37
CA GLY A 71 11.30 7.93 -6.97
C GLY A 71 10.06 7.10 -6.62
N HIS A 72 9.67 6.13 -7.46
CA HIS A 72 8.54 5.25 -7.12
C HIS A 72 8.96 4.16 -6.14
N ALA A 73 8.52 4.28 -4.88
CA ALA A 73 8.87 3.35 -3.81
C ALA A 73 8.50 1.89 -4.13
N GLY A 74 7.30 1.66 -4.68
CA GLY A 74 6.86 0.32 -5.08
C GLY A 74 7.67 -0.27 -6.26
N ALA A 75 8.19 0.57 -7.15
CA ALA A 75 8.99 0.09 -8.28
C ALA A 75 10.40 -0.31 -7.83
N ALA A 76 10.99 0.48 -6.92
CA ALA A 76 12.26 0.15 -6.29
C ALA A 76 12.18 -1.16 -5.50
N TYR A 77 11.07 -1.39 -4.79
CA TYR A 77 10.81 -2.66 -4.11
C TYR A 77 10.74 -3.84 -5.08
N MET A 78 9.93 -3.74 -6.14
CA MET A 78 9.80 -4.80 -7.15
C MET A 78 11.12 -5.09 -7.87
N LEU A 79 11.93 -4.05 -8.15
CA LEU A 79 13.26 -4.22 -8.73
C LEU A 79 14.20 -4.99 -7.79
N GLY A 80 14.19 -4.66 -6.50
CA GLY A 80 14.96 -5.38 -5.48
C GLY A 80 14.61 -6.86 -5.43
N GLU A 81 13.31 -7.19 -5.42
CA GLU A 81 12.85 -8.60 -5.44
C GLU A 81 13.26 -9.31 -6.73
N CYS A 82 13.14 -8.65 -7.90
CA CYS A 82 13.58 -9.24 -9.17
C CYS A 82 15.08 -9.55 -9.18
N LEU A 83 15.91 -8.71 -8.55
CA LEU A 83 17.36 -8.91 -8.42
C LEU A 83 17.71 -10.01 -7.40
N LEU A 84 16.92 -10.19 -6.33
CA LEU A 84 17.09 -11.30 -5.40
C LEU A 84 16.76 -12.65 -6.03
N ASP A 85 15.66 -12.71 -6.77
CA ASP A 85 15.14 -13.95 -7.37
C ASP A 85 15.80 -14.27 -8.72
N GLY A 86 16.30 -13.25 -9.42
CA GLY A 86 16.90 -13.40 -10.74
C GLY A 86 15.87 -13.45 -11.86
N VAL A 87 14.75 -12.75 -11.69
CA VAL A 87 13.64 -12.74 -12.65
C VAL A 87 13.85 -11.60 -13.63
N GLY A 88 14.09 -11.93 -14.91
CA GLY A 88 14.33 -10.94 -15.97
C GLY A 88 15.67 -10.18 -15.86
N VAL A 89 16.51 -10.53 -14.88
CA VAL A 89 17.84 -9.97 -14.65
C VAL A 89 18.70 -10.98 -13.91
N ASN A 90 20.04 -10.87 -14.03
CA ASN A 90 20.94 -11.70 -13.24
C ASN A 90 20.78 -11.42 -11.75
N ARG A 91 20.92 -12.47 -10.94
CA ARG A 91 20.84 -12.36 -9.48
C ARG A 91 21.99 -11.50 -8.96
N ASP A 92 21.64 -10.45 -8.24
CA ASP A 92 22.59 -9.60 -7.55
C ASP A 92 22.00 -9.17 -6.20
N ARG A 93 22.49 -9.80 -5.13
CA ARG A 93 22.00 -9.53 -3.78
C ARG A 93 22.46 -8.17 -3.25
N ALA A 94 23.65 -7.70 -3.66
CA ALA A 94 24.17 -6.42 -3.20
C ALA A 94 23.36 -5.28 -3.82
N ASP A 95 23.18 -5.32 -5.14
CA ASP A 95 22.35 -4.34 -5.85
C ASP A 95 20.89 -4.40 -5.38
N ALA A 96 20.34 -5.60 -5.13
CA ALA A 96 18.99 -5.74 -4.62
C ALA A 96 18.80 -5.03 -3.27
N LEU A 97 19.76 -5.18 -2.35
CA LEU A 97 19.70 -4.55 -1.03
C LEU A 97 19.69 -3.03 -1.15
N GLU A 98 20.51 -2.44 -2.02
CA GLU A 98 20.52 -0.98 -2.28
C GLU A 98 19.16 -0.47 -2.76
N TRP A 99 18.52 -1.18 -3.69
CA TRP A 99 17.20 -0.81 -4.19
C TRP A 99 16.10 -0.97 -3.13
N LEU A 100 16.19 -2.00 -2.29
CA LEU A 100 15.26 -2.20 -1.17
C LEU A 100 15.44 -1.14 -0.08
N VAL A 101 16.67 -0.75 0.23
CA VAL A 101 16.97 0.37 1.16
C VAL A 101 16.40 1.66 0.60
N THR A 102 16.61 1.96 -0.68
CA THR A 102 16.02 3.13 -1.34
C THR A 102 14.48 3.11 -1.24
N ALA A 103 13.85 1.96 -1.46
CA ALA A 103 12.39 1.82 -1.31
C ALA A 103 11.93 2.04 0.15
N ALA A 104 12.70 1.57 1.12
CA ALA A 104 12.44 1.71 2.55
C ALA A 104 12.54 3.17 3.02
N GLU A 105 13.54 3.91 2.53
CA GLU A 105 13.72 5.34 2.74
C GLU A 105 12.57 6.16 2.14
N LEU A 106 12.08 5.77 0.95
CA LEU A 106 10.88 6.34 0.33
C LEU A 106 9.57 5.99 1.06
N GLY A 107 9.63 5.24 2.16
CA GLY A 107 8.50 4.91 3.02
C GLY A 107 7.77 3.63 2.67
N HIS A 108 8.34 2.76 1.82
CA HIS A 108 7.71 1.48 1.50
C HIS A 108 7.84 0.49 2.66
N HIS A 109 6.72 0.25 3.35
CA HIS A 109 6.66 -0.62 4.53
C HIS A 109 7.17 -2.06 4.28
N LEU A 110 6.79 -2.69 3.16
CA LEU A 110 7.29 -4.04 2.85
C LEU A 110 8.78 -4.05 2.57
N ALA A 111 9.32 -2.95 2.02
CA ALA A 111 10.75 -2.86 1.77
C ALA A 111 11.52 -2.79 3.09
N ARG A 112 11.04 -2.02 4.08
CA ARG A 112 11.65 -1.95 5.43
C ARG A 112 11.74 -3.34 6.07
N VAL A 113 10.63 -4.09 6.04
CA VAL A 113 10.60 -5.46 6.57
C VAL A 113 11.57 -6.35 5.80
N ARG A 114 11.59 -6.24 4.47
CA ARG A 114 12.45 -7.07 3.62
C ARG A 114 13.94 -6.80 3.86
N VAL A 115 14.34 -5.53 3.93
CA VAL A 115 15.72 -5.12 4.28
C VAL A 115 16.11 -5.72 5.63
N PHE A 116 15.26 -5.58 6.65
CA PHE A 116 15.52 -6.15 7.98
C PHE A 116 15.70 -7.68 7.93
N THR A 117 14.86 -8.41 7.20
CA THR A 117 15.00 -9.87 7.08
C THR A 117 16.32 -10.28 6.44
N ILE A 118 16.71 -9.63 5.34
CA ILE A 118 17.97 -9.93 4.65
C ILE A 118 19.16 -9.63 5.56
N LEU A 119 19.13 -8.49 6.25
CA LEU A 119 20.23 -8.10 7.11
C LEU A 119 20.32 -8.98 8.37
N ASN A 120 19.20 -9.42 8.93
CA ASN A 120 19.19 -10.33 10.07
C ASN A 120 19.68 -11.74 9.68
N GLU A 121 19.27 -12.25 8.52
CA GLU A 121 19.75 -13.53 7.98
C GLU A 121 21.27 -13.54 7.82
N HIS A 122 21.83 -12.47 7.24
CA HIS A 122 23.26 -12.35 7.04
C HIS A 122 24.03 -12.08 8.36
N TYR A 123 23.46 -11.33 9.31
CA TYR A 123 24.07 -11.08 10.62
C TYR A 123 24.29 -12.36 11.43
N GLN A 124 23.32 -13.28 11.41
CA GLN A 124 23.42 -14.56 12.13
C GLN A 124 24.50 -15.50 11.57
N LEU A 125 24.99 -15.25 10.35
CA LEU A 125 25.94 -16.12 9.64
C LEU A 125 27.39 -15.60 9.67
N LEU A 126 27.63 -14.36 10.09
CA LEU A 126 28.94 -13.71 10.00
C LEU A 126 29.71 -13.75 11.34
N GLU A 127 30.96 -14.21 11.29
CA GLU A 127 31.89 -14.15 12.45
C GLU A 127 32.51 -12.76 12.64
N SER A 128 32.52 -11.92 11.59
CA SER A 128 32.99 -10.53 11.61
C SER A 128 32.21 -9.69 10.60
N LEU A 129 31.81 -8.48 10.99
CA LEU A 129 30.97 -7.58 10.21
C LEU A 129 31.79 -6.39 9.66
N ASP A 130 31.43 -5.95 8.46
CA ASP A 130 31.91 -4.69 7.92
C ASP A 130 31.15 -3.51 8.56
N ASP A 131 31.84 -2.40 8.85
CA ASP A 131 31.25 -1.21 9.50
C ASP A 131 30.05 -0.63 8.73
N GLU A 132 30.07 -0.71 7.40
CA GLU A 132 28.97 -0.25 6.55
C GLU A 132 27.70 -1.09 6.75
N TYR A 133 27.88 -2.40 6.92
CA TYR A 133 26.79 -3.34 7.11
C TYR A 133 26.11 -3.12 8.46
N GLU A 134 26.90 -2.93 9.52
CA GLU A 134 26.41 -2.63 10.85
C GLU A 134 25.53 -1.37 10.84
N ARG A 135 25.96 -0.31 10.12
CA ARG A 135 25.15 0.90 9.96
C ARG A 135 23.79 0.63 9.31
N LYS A 136 23.78 -0.13 8.20
CA LYS A 136 22.53 -0.50 7.49
C LYS A 136 21.61 -1.32 8.40
N TYR A 137 22.17 -2.21 9.22
CA TYR A 137 21.41 -3.02 10.18
C TYR A 137 20.79 -2.16 11.29
N GLN A 138 21.55 -1.24 11.88
CA GLN A 138 21.04 -0.30 12.90
C GLN A 138 19.92 0.61 12.37
N GLU A 139 20.04 1.07 11.12
CA GLU A 139 18.98 1.83 10.45
C GLU A 139 17.72 0.99 10.22
N ALA A 140 17.86 -0.28 9.82
CA ALA A 140 16.75 -1.20 9.66
C ALA A 140 16.05 -1.53 10.99
N GLU A 141 16.80 -1.72 12.08
CA GLU A 141 16.24 -1.91 13.42
C GLU A 141 15.44 -0.68 13.88
N LYS A 142 15.93 0.52 13.57
CA LYS A 142 15.19 1.75 13.86
C LYS A 142 13.86 1.79 13.13
N TRP A 143 13.82 1.40 11.86
CA TRP A 143 12.56 1.30 11.11
C TRP A 143 11.61 0.28 11.73
N ASP A 144 12.08 -0.88 12.17
CA ASP A 144 11.25 -1.88 12.84
C ASP A 144 10.67 -1.35 14.17
N TYR A 145 11.50 -0.70 14.99
CA TYR A 145 11.08 -0.08 16.24
C TYR A 145 10.01 1.01 16.01
N GLU A 146 10.22 1.89 15.04
CA GLU A 146 9.23 2.92 14.65
C GLU A 146 7.90 2.27 14.22
N MET A 147 7.94 1.20 13.45
CA MET A 147 6.75 0.46 13.02
C MET A 147 6.04 -0.25 14.19
N SER A 148 6.79 -0.75 15.17
CA SER A 148 6.26 -1.38 16.39
C SER A 148 5.58 -0.37 17.33
N GLU A 149 6.19 0.80 17.51
CA GLU A 149 5.61 1.95 18.21
C GLU A 149 4.32 2.41 17.53
N GLU A 150 4.34 2.59 16.21
CA GLU A 150 3.16 3.02 15.44
C GLU A 150 2.02 2.00 15.58
N ARG A 151 2.33 0.71 15.46
CA ARG A 151 1.34 -0.37 15.65
C ARG A 151 0.77 -0.36 17.06
N SER A 152 1.61 -0.14 18.07
CA SER A 152 1.19 -0.01 19.47
C SER A 152 0.34 1.24 19.72
N ARG A 153 0.67 2.37 19.09
CA ARG A 153 -0.14 3.59 19.15
C ARG A 153 -1.51 3.38 18.51
N VAL A 154 -1.58 2.78 17.32
CA VAL A 154 -2.85 2.46 16.65
C VAL A 154 -3.71 1.54 17.52
N VAL A 155 -3.13 0.46 18.06
CA VAL A 155 -3.84 -0.44 18.98
C VAL A 155 -4.31 0.29 20.24
N ASN A 156 -3.52 1.20 20.80
CA ASN A 156 -3.90 1.99 21.98
C ASN A 156 -5.00 3.01 21.67
N ILE A 157 -4.99 3.60 20.47
CA ILE A 157 -6.05 4.48 19.97
C ILE A 157 -7.34 3.68 19.79
N GLU A 158 -7.29 2.53 19.11
CA GLU A 158 -8.43 1.63 18.91
C GLU A 158 -8.99 1.11 20.24
N ARG A 159 -8.11 0.75 21.20
CA ARG A 159 -8.52 0.36 22.56
C ARG A 159 -9.21 1.51 23.27
N ARG A 160 -8.69 2.75 23.22
CA ARG A 160 -9.37 3.93 23.79
C ARG A 160 -10.74 4.18 23.18
N PHE A 161 -10.93 3.87 21.89
CA PHE A 161 -12.24 3.92 21.23
C PHE A 161 -13.12 2.68 21.48
N SER A 162 -12.56 1.60 22.04
CA SER A 162 -13.26 0.35 22.35
C SER A 162 -13.63 0.18 23.83
N VAL A 163 -13.10 1.01 24.75
CA VAL A 163 -13.51 1.00 26.17
C VAL A 163 -14.85 1.71 26.34
N GLY A 164 -15.91 1.08 25.84
CA GLY A 164 -17.27 1.61 25.94
C GLY A 164 -18.24 0.97 24.95
N GLY A 165 -18.37 -0.36 24.98
CA GLY A 165 -19.51 -1.10 24.42
C GLY A 165 -19.90 -0.76 22.97
N GLY A 166 -19.37 -1.53 22.03
CA GLY A 166 -19.85 -1.60 20.65
C GLY A 166 -19.15 -0.66 19.69
N SER A 167 -18.60 -1.24 18.62
CA SER A 167 -17.94 -0.57 17.50
C SER A 167 -18.83 0.53 16.89
N LYS A 168 -18.59 1.80 17.25
CA LYS A 168 -19.20 2.94 16.58
C LYS A 168 -18.35 3.30 15.37
N ASN A 169 -18.55 2.56 14.29
CA ASN A 169 -18.06 2.93 12.97
C ASN A 169 -18.51 4.38 12.65
N PRO A 170 -17.61 5.30 12.29
CA PRO A 170 -17.95 6.71 12.05
C PRO A 170 -19.00 6.89 10.95
N VAL A 171 -19.07 5.96 9.97
CA VAL A 171 -20.10 5.92 8.92
C VAL A 171 -21.50 5.64 9.50
N VAL A 172 -21.58 4.83 10.56
CA VAL A 172 -22.84 4.50 11.26
C VAL A 172 -23.31 5.66 12.16
N LEU A 173 -22.37 6.44 12.71
CA LEU A 173 -22.67 7.64 13.50
C LEU A 173 -23.23 8.79 12.64
N ALA A 174 -22.75 8.95 11.40
CA ALA A 174 -23.29 9.92 10.46
C ALA A 174 -24.77 9.64 10.12
N LYS A 175 -25.14 8.36 9.94
CA LYS A 175 -26.52 7.94 9.68
C LYS A 175 -27.46 8.06 10.90
N ARG A 176 -26.95 7.96 12.13
CA ARG A 176 -27.78 8.14 13.35
C ARG A 176 -28.16 9.59 13.62
N LYS A 177 -27.33 10.57 13.21
CA LYS A 177 -27.65 12.00 13.42
C LYS A 177 -28.85 12.48 12.59
N THR A 178 -29.07 11.93 11.40
CA THR A 178 -30.19 12.32 10.52
C THR A 178 -31.52 11.79 11.03
N VAL A 179 -31.58 10.53 11.46
CA VAL A 179 -32.82 9.90 11.99
C VAL A 179 -33.29 10.55 13.31
N VAL A 180 -32.35 10.97 14.17
CA VAL A 180 -32.69 11.63 15.44
C VAL A 180 -33.23 13.06 15.24
N ALA A 181 -32.85 13.74 14.16
CA ALA A 181 -33.42 15.04 13.81
C ALA A 181 -34.88 14.92 13.33
N GLU A 182 -35.19 13.88 12.56
CA GLU A 182 -36.56 13.59 12.08
C GLU A 182 -37.51 13.22 13.22
N SER A 183 -37.04 12.46 14.23
CA SER A 183 -37.85 12.08 15.39
C SER A 183 -38.22 13.24 16.34
N ARG A 184 -37.53 14.38 16.27
CA ARG A 184 -37.77 15.55 17.15
C ARG A 184 -38.84 16.52 16.60
N GLY A 185 -39.41 16.24 15.43
CA GLY A 185 -40.48 17.04 14.81
C GLY A 185 -41.91 16.51 15.01
N MET A 186 -42.10 15.31 15.57
CA MET A 186 -43.43 14.70 15.75
C MET A 186 -44.04 15.06 17.12
N LYS A 187 -45.02 15.96 17.13
CA LYS A 187 -45.92 16.19 18.28
C LYS A 187 -47.04 15.15 18.28
N TYR A 188 -47.16 14.35 19.33
CA TYR A 188 -48.35 13.52 19.60
C TYR A 188 -49.21 14.16 20.71
N PRO A 189 -50.55 14.05 20.65
CA PRO A 189 -51.44 14.67 21.63
C PRO A 189 -51.42 13.91 22.97
N THR A 190 -51.34 14.66 24.06
CA THR A 190 -51.35 14.19 25.46
C THR A 190 -52.75 13.75 25.89
N THR A 191 -52.89 12.50 26.36
CA THR A 191 -54.08 12.04 27.08
C THR A 191 -53.96 12.38 28.56
N ASP A 192 -54.83 13.27 29.01
CA ASP A 192 -54.99 13.75 30.38
C ASP A 192 -56.10 12.97 31.12
N LYS A 193 -56.04 13.00 32.45
CA LYS A 193 -56.99 12.54 33.51
C LYS A 193 -56.72 11.14 34.12
N LEU A 194 -56.24 11.02 35.38
CA LEU A 194 -56.92 11.25 36.70
C LEU A 194 -58.06 10.22 36.91
N GLN A 195 -58.13 9.36 37.95
CA GLN A 195 -57.64 9.36 39.35
C GLN A 195 -57.57 7.91 39.94
N PRO A 196 -56.96 7.70 41.13
CA PRO A 196 -57.03 6.43 41.88
C PRO A 196 -58.16 6.39 42.94
N GLY A 197 -58.81 5.22 43.07
CA GLY A 197 -59.28 4.57 44.32
C GLY A 197 -60.48 5.12 45.11
N LEU A 198 -61.64 4.43 45.01
CA LEU A 198 -62.41 3.87 46.14
C LEU A 198 -63.44 2.85 45.62
#